data_AF-A0A0D2BVJ3-F1
#
_entry.id   AF-A0A0D2BVJ3-F1
#
_cell.length_a   1.000
_cell.length_b   1.000
_cell.length_c   1.000
_cell.angle_alpha   90.00
_cell.angle_beta   90.00
_cell.angle_gamma   90.00
#
_symmetry.space_group_name_H-M   'P 1'
#
loop_
_entity.id
_entity.type
_entity.pdbx_description
1 polymer ?
#
loop_
_entity_poly.entity_id
_entity_poly.type
_entity_poly.pdbx_seq_one_letter_code
_entity_poly.pdbx_strand_id
1 'polypeptide(L)' 'MADEATKQKLRSTFDKLTPEDFASVAGNKDGLADKVAEKYGISKEEATKQVNEAFSK' A
#
# COMPACT_ATOMS: atom_id res chain seq x y z
N MET A 1 -3.48 -15.15 10.89
CA MET A 1 -4.62 -14.42 10.29
C MET A 1 -4.54 -12.93 10.64
N ALA A 2 -3.42 -12.26 10.37
CA ALA A 2 -3.22 -10.84 10.72
C ALA A 2 -3.18 -9.90 9.49
N ASP A 3 -3.37 -10.42 8.28
CA ASP A 3 -3.00 -9.71 7.04
C ASP A 3 -4.16 -8.98 6.34
N GLU A 4 -5.42 -9.31 6.67
CA GLU A 4 -6.58 -8.76 5.96
C GLU A 4 -7.02 -7.38 6.44
N ALA A 5 -6.94 -7.11 7.75
CA ALA A 5 -7.35 -5.83 8.30
C ALA A 5 -6.47 -4.66 7.80
N THR A 6 -5.16 -4.89 7.77
CA THR A 6 -4.17 -3.94 7.24
C THR A 6 -4.40 -3.68 5.76
N LYS A 7 -4.66 -4.74 4.96
CA LYS A 7 -5.02 -4.61 3.54
C LYS A 7 -6.31 -3.80 3.34
N GLN A 8 -7.34 -4.05 4.13
CA GLN A 8 -8.60 -3.30 4.02
C GLN A 8 -8.40 -1.81 4.36
N LYS A 9 -7.62 -1.51 5.40
CA LYS A 9 -7.28 -0.14 5.80
C LYS A 9 -6.51 0.59 4.69
N LEU A 10 -5.46 -0.04 4.18
CA LEU A 10 -4.68 0.46 3.05
C LEU A 10 -5.56 0.76 1.83
N ARG A 11 -6.48 -0.14 1.48
CA ARG A 11 -7.44 0.08 0.36
C ARG A 11 -8.36 1.27 0.59
N SER A 12 -8.78 1.53 1.83
CA SER A 12 -9.57 2.72 2.16
C SER A 12 -8.75 4.01 2.22
N THR A 13 -7.45 3.92 2.54
CA THR A 13 -6.54 5.09 2.49
C THR A 13 -6.16 5.43 1.06
N PHE A 14 -5.96 4.41 0.22
CA PHE A 14 -5.46 4.55 -1.13
C PHE A 14 -6.56 4.29 -2.18
N ASP A 15 -7.40 5.30 -2.44
CA ASP A 15 -8.50 5.24 -3.43
C ASP A 15 -8.06 4.83 -4.85
N LYS A 16 -6.83 5.21 -5.26
CA LYS A 16 -6.27 4.85 -6.58
C LYS A 16 -5.69 3.44 -6.69
N LEU A 17 -5.62 2.68 -5.61
CA LEU A 17 -5.02 1.35 -5.59
C LEU A 17 -6.06 0.28 -5.29
N THR A 18 -6.10 -0.72 -6.16
CA THR A 18 -7.09 -1.78 -6.09
C THR A 18 -6.68 -2.86 -5.07
N PRO A 19 -7.64 -3.53 -4.41
CA PRO A 19 -7.38 -4.64 -3.50
C PRO A 19 -6.47 -5.73 -4.08
N GLU A 20 -6.56 -5.94 -5.39
CA GLU A 20 -5.72 -6.88 -6.14
C GLU A 20 -4.28 -6.40 -6.26
N ASP A 21 -4.01 -5.09 -6.42
CA ASP A 21 -2.63 -4.57 -6.44
C ASP A 21 -1.91 -4.86 -5.13
N PHE A 22 -2.60 -4.63 -4.01
CA PHE A 22 -2.12 -4.95 -2.66
C PHE A 22 -1.96 -6.45 -2.42
N ALA A 23 -2.83 -7.26 -3.02
CA ALA A 23 -2.78 -8.71 -2.92
C ALA A 23 -1.65 -9.31 -3.78
N SER A 24 -1.42 -8.77 -4.98
CA SER A 24 -0.32 -9.17 -5.88
C SER A 24 1.05 -8.91 -5.27
N VAL A 25 1.21 -7.85 -4.49
CA VAL A 25 2.46 -7.60 -3.77
C VAL A 25 2.57 -8.44 -2.50
N ALA A 26 1.53 -9.19 -2.12
CA ALA A 26 1.55 -10.20 -1.04
C ALA A 26 2.12 -9.73 0.30
N GLY A 27 1.93 -8.45 0.65
CA GLY A 27 2.49 -7.87 1.89
C GLY A 27 3.91 -7.30 1.74
N ASN A 28 4.46 -7.29 0.52
CA ASN A 28 5.71 -6.62 0.20
C ASN A 28 5.51 -5.10 0.16
N LYS A 29 6.02 -4.41 1.18
CA LYS A 29 5.94 -2.94 1.33
C LYS A 29 6.58 -2.22 0.15
N ASP A 30 7.70 -2.72 -0.37
CA ASP A 30 8.42 -2.13 -1.50
C ASP A 30 7.62 -2.18 -2.80
N GLY A 31 7.05 -3.34 -3.15
CA GLY A 31 6.23 -3.47 -4.36
C GLY A 31 4.97 -2.61 -4.30
N LEU A 32 4.46 -2.41 -3.09
CA LEU A 32 3.33 -1.55 -2.82
C LEU A 32 3.70 -0.07 -2.95
N ALA A 33 4.84 0.31 -2.38
CA ALA A 33 5.38 1.66 -2.49
C ALA A 33 5.67 2.04 -3.96
N ASP A 34 6.13 1.11 -4.79
CA ASP A 34 6.30 1.33 -6.23
C ASP A 34 4.96 1.66 -6.91
N LYS A 35 3.94 0.81 -6.70
CA LYS A 35 2.59 1.07 -7.26
C LYS A 35 1.97 2.36 -6.73
N VAL A 36 2.15 2.68 -5.45
CA VAL A 36 1.68 3.95 -4.87
C VAL A 36 2.41 5.12 -5.53
N ALA A 37 3.74 5.06 -5.64
CA ALA A 37 4.54 6.11 -6.27
C ALA A 37 4.08 6.37 -7.72
N GLU A 38 3.87 5.31 -8.51
CA GLU A 38 3.41 5.41 -9.90
C GLU A 38 1.95 5.91 -10.01
N LYS A 39 1.02 5.37 -9.22
CA LYS A 39 -0.41 5.75 -9.28
C LYS A 39 -0.68 7.15 -8.76
N TYR A 40 0.06 7.58 -7.75
CA TYR A 40 -0.11 8.89 -7.12
C TYR A 40 0.83 9.94 -7.70
N GLY A 41 1.85 9.55 -8.48
CA GLY A 41 2.86 10.47 -9.00
C GLY A 41 3.71 11.09 -7.89
N ILE A 42 3.96 10.33 -6.82
CA ILE A 42 4.73 10.78 -5.65
C ILE A 42 6.07 10.07 -5.59
N SER A 43 7.01 10.63 -4.84
CA SER A 43 8.31 10.00 -4.60
C SER A 43 8.17 8.65 -3.90
N LYS A 44 9.03 7.70 -4.26
CA LYS A 44 9.09 6.36 -3.64
C LYS A 44 9.23 6.42 -2.11
N GLU A 45 9.93 7.44 -1.60
CA GLU A 45 10.06 7.70 -0.15
C GLU A 45 8.70 8.03 0.50
N GLU A 46 7.89 8.85 -0.15
CA GLU A 46 6.58 9.28 0.36
C GLU A 46 5.53 8.18 0.22
N ALA A 47 5.61 7.41 -0.87
CA ALA A 47 4.86 6.19 -1.01
C ALA A 47 5.20 5.16 0.07
N THR A 48 6.49 4.95 0.34
CA THR A 48 6.96 4.03 1.39
C THR A 48 6.45 4.46 2.75
N LYS A 49 6.48 5.76 3.08
CA LYS A 49 5.92 6.27 4.33
C LYS A 49 4.44 5.97 4.47
N GLN A 50 3.61 6.27 3.48
CA GLN A 50 2.17 6.01 3.57
C GLN A 50 1.87 4.51 3.69
N VAL A 51 2.59 3.66 2.94
CA VAL A 51 2.49 2.21 3.06
C VAL A 51 2.88 1.78 4.48
N ASN A 52 4.02 2.25 5.00
CA ASN A 52 4.50 1.86 6.32
C ASN A 52 3.58 2.35 7.45
N GLU A 53 3.05 3.57 7.35
CA GLU A 53 2.08 4.11 8.31
C GLU A 53 0.83 3.25 8.36
N ALA A 54 0.34 2.79 7.21
CA ALA A 54 -0.83 1.93 7.14
C ALA A 54 -0.53 0.46 7.47
N PHE A 55 0.74 0.02 7.46
CA PHE A 55 1.20 -1.28 7.98
C PHE A 55 1.49 -1.26 9.49
N SER A 56 1.76 -0.10 10.10
CA SER A 56 2.22 0.02 11.48
C SER A 56 1.09 0.17 12.51
N LYS A 57 -0.17 -0.04 12.13
CA LYS A 57 -1.35 0.13 12.99
C LYS A 57 -2.35 -1.00 12.82
#